data_AF-A0A1V5MPW9-F1
#
_entry.id   AF-A0A1V5MPW9-F1
#
_cell.length_a   1.000
_cell.length_b   1.000
_cell.length_c   1.000
_cell.angle_alpha   90.00
_cell.angle_beta   90.00
_cell.angle_gamma   90.00
#
_symmetry.space_group_name_H-M   'P 1'
#
loop_
_entity.id
_entity.type
_entity.pdbx_description
1 polymer ?
#
loop_
_entity_poly.entity_id
_entity_poly.type
_entity_poly.pdbx_seq_one_letter_code
_entity_poly.pdbx_strand_id
1 'polypeptide(L)'
;MSGTTEDDVFCELEELNFREGWTNGKTYAYTNSKKPFLLEGSQENAIYPKFVPMMLNNRNDASKPYYGFIQLLDLADMYDTETQSINAMVESCLLFLPTTNAIKQAILDGKVPGLLTTNTTVNDSAFFVNCTVTDQSAMQYYLLKYFIPFSSAVISNYPYVGWEEDTSKGGLPTLQTYDVVDTEGKATTITTRMHVTDTGGKLKVQEMDNNGVLQGQAVEVVGEYHYFPFIFDDACVHFIKEVL
;
A
#
# COMPACT_ATOMS: atom_id res chain seq x y z
N MET A 1 22.88 -21.80 10.77
CA MET A 1 22.17 -21.54 9.50
C MET A 1 22.03 -20.02 9.40
N SER A 2 22.51 -19.39 8.34
CA SER A 2 22.37 -17.94 8.18
C SER A 2 20.95 -17.62 7.72
N GLY A 3 20.20 -16.89 8.53
CA GLY A 3 18.80 -16.53 8.26
C GLY A 3 18.63 -15.80 6.93
N THR A 4 17.40 -15.80 6.41
CA THR A 4 16.99 -15.03 5.24
C THR A 4 17.10 -13.54 5.57
N THR A 5 17.82 -12.79 4.75
CA THR A 5 18.12 -11.36 4.85
C THR A 5 17.10 -10.51 4.09
N GLU A 6 17.17 -9.19 4.17
CA GLU A 6 16.23 -8.33 3.42
C GLU A 6 16.46 -8.33 1.91
N ASP A 7 17.71 -8.51 1.50
CA ASP A 7 18.09 -8.69 0.10
C ASP A 7 17.46 -9.96 -0.50
N ASP A 8 17.06 -10.89 0.36
CA ASP A 8 16.33 -12.09 -0.03
C ASP A 8 14.83 -11.83 -0.27
N VAL A 9 14.27 -10.74 0.28
CA VAL A 9 12.85 -10.33 0.14
C VAL A 9 12.64 -9.38 -1.04
N PHE A 10 13.61 -8.49 -1.29
CA PHE A 10 13.62 -7.56 -2.43
C PHE A 10 14.66 -7.98 -3.47
N CYS A 11 14.52 -9.18 -4.03
CA CYS A 11 15.47 -9.75 -5.00
C CYS A 11 15.00 -9.70 -6.46
N GLU A 12 15.92 -10.01 -7.38
CA GLU A 12 15.62 -10.06 -8.82
C GLU A 12 14.71 -11.25 -9.19
N LEU A 13 13.85 -11.00 -10.17
CA LEU A 13 12.80 -11.91 -10.63
C LEU A 13 13.20 -12.61 -11.94
N GLU A 14 13.04 -13.94 -11.97
CA GLU A 14 13.13 -14.78 -13.17
C GLU A 14 11.74 -14.98 -13.77
N GLU A 15 11.56 -14.67 -15.06
CA GLU A 15 10.28 -14.85 -15.75
C GLU A 15 9.96 -16.35 -15.98
N LEU A 16 8.76 -16.75 -15.60
CA LEU A 16 8.22 -18.09 -15.81
C LEU A 16 7.09 -18.09 -16.85
N ASN A 17 6.96 -19.21 -17.57
CA ASN A 17 5.83 -19.46 -18.45
C ASN A 17 4.67 -20.08 -17.66
N PHE A 18 3.55 -19.38 -17.53
CA PHE A 18 2.36 -19.88 -16.83
C PHE A 18 1.24 -20.22 -17.81
N ARG A 19 0.98 -21.53 -17.93
CA ARG A 19 -0.05 -22.19 -18.74
C ARG A 19 -0.06 -21.78 -20.23
N GLU A 20 -0.45 -22.71 -21.08
CA GLU A 20 -0.51 -22.45 -22.51
C GLU A 20 -1.68 -21.50 -22.82
N GLY A 21 -1.40 -20.32 -23.41
CA GLY A 21 -2.43 -19.35 -23.87
C GLY A 21 -2.63 -18.08 -23.03
N TRP A 22 -1.93 -17.90 -21.91
CA TRP A 22 -1.91 -16.63 -21.19
C TRP A 22 -1.04 -15.61 -21.93
N THR A 23 -1.58 -14.44 -22.28
CA THR A 23 -0.92 -13.46 -23.17
C THR A 23 -0.91 -12.03 -22.64
N ASN A 24 -1.68 -11.74 -21.60
CA ASN A 24 -1.82 -10.41 -21.02
C ASN A 24 -0.95 -10.21 -19.77
N GLY A 25 -0.18 -11.20 -19.34
CA GLY A 25 0.69 -11.12 -18.18
C GLY A 25 1.90 -12.03 -18.28
N LYS A 26 2.82 -11.88 -17.32
CA LYS A 26 4.02 -12.69 -17.15
C LYS A 26 4.04 -13.17 -15.70
N THR A 27 4.43 -14.41 -15.46
CA THR A 27 4.70 -14.92 -14.10
C THR A 27 6.18 -14.82 -13.83
N TYR A 28 6.57 -14.73 -12.56
CA TYR A 28 7.98 -14.67 -12.20
C TYR A 28 8.23 -15.48 -10.93
N ALA A 29 9.44 -16.02 -10.77
CA ALA A 29 9.97 -16.55 -9.52
C ALA A 29 11.09 -15.66 -9.00
N TYR A 30 11.21 -15.55 -7.68
CA TYR A 30 12.36 -14.90 -7.07
C TYR A 30 13.59 -15.79 -7.21
N THR A 31 14.68 -15.25 -7.75
CA THR A 31 15.98 -15.91 -7.73
C THR A 31 16.72 -15.55 -6.46
N ASN A 32 16.63 -16.44 -5.47
CA ASN A 32 17.45 -16.36 -4.28
C ASN A 32 18.41 -17.55 -4.21
N SER A 33 19.69 -17.26 -3.92
CA SER A 33 20.75 -18.24 -3.61
C SER A 33 20.39 -19.29 -2.54
N LYS A 34 19.33 -19.07 -1.75
CA LYS A 34 18.92 -19.93 -0.63
C LYS A 34 17.78 -20.91 -0.92
N LYS A 35 16.78 -20.67 -1.80
CA LYS A 35 15.76 -21.65 -2.27
C LYS A 35 14.91 -21.15 -3.48
N PRO A 36 14.27 -22.06 -4.24
CA PRO A 36 13.41 -21.75 -5.40
C PRO A 36 11.92 -21.72 -5.02
N PHE A 37 11.38 -20.60 -4.54
CA PHE A 37 9.92 -20.44 -4.40
C PHE A 37 9.46 -19.06 -4.82
N LEU A 38 8.30 -19.03 -5.50
CA LEU A 38 7.75 -17.85 -6.17
C LEU A 38 7.35 -16.72 -5.24
N LEU A 39 7.03 -16.98 -3.98
CA LEU A 39 6.50 -16.00 -3.01
C LEU A 39 6.64 -16.67 -1.62
N GLU A 40 7.63 -16.34 -0.79
CA GLU A 40 7.58 -16.75 0.64
C GLU A 40 7.01 -15.63 1.50
N GLY A 41 5.68 -15.63 1.59
CA GLY A 41 4.98 -15.32 2.83
C GLY A 41 4.86 -16.62 3.66
N SER A 42 5.68 -16.74 4.72
CA SER A 42 5.72 -17.77 5.79
C SER A 42 6.52 -19.09 5.50
N GLN A 43 7.14 -19.82 6.47
CA GLN A 43 6.94 -19.79 7.94
C GLN A 43 8.12 -20.22 8.87
N GLU A 44 9.28 -20.71 8.43
CA GLU A 44 10.29 -21.27 9.38
C GLU A 44 11.60 -20.47 9.54
N ASN A 45 11.97 -19.58 8.62
CA ASN A 45 13.29 -18.89 8.67
C ASN A 45 13.32 -17.44 8.12
N ALA A 46 12.17 -16.82 7.82
CA ALA A 46 12.11 -15.40 7.48
C ALA A 46 12.26 -14.55 8.76
N ILE A 47 13.11 -13.52 8.75
CA ILE A 47 13.27 -12.60 9.89
C ILE A 47 11.95 -11.85 10.18
N TYR A 48 11.11 -11.64 9.16
CA TYR A 48 9.79 -11.01 9.31
C TYR A 48 8.69 -11.77 8.54
N PRO A 49 7.85 -12.58 9.23
CA PRO A 49 6.64 -13.15 8.63
C PRO A 49 5.52 -12.11 8.43
N LYS A 50 5.66 -10.94 9.05
CA LYS A 50 4.68 -9.85 9.09
C LYS A 50 5.29 -8.57 8.54
N PHE A 51 4.56 -7.88 7.66
CA PHE A 51 4.92 -6.63 7.03
C PHE A 51 5.01 -5.47 8.02
N VAL A 52 4.02 -5.30 8.90
CA VAL A 52 3.98 -4.12 9.80
C VAL A 52 5.19 -4.09 10.74
N PRO A 53 5.56 -5.18 11.42
CA PRO A 53 6.79 -5.25 12.20
C PRO A 53 8.06 -5.03 11.38
N MET A 54 8.16 -5.61 10.16
CA MET A 54 9.31 -5.38 9.27
C MET A 54 9.47 -3.89 8.97
N MET A 55 8.38 -3.29 8.54
CA MET A 55 8.28 -1.89 8.19
C MET A 55 8.74 -1.02 9.38
N LEU A 56 8.22 -1.25 10.58
CA LEU A 56 8.59 -0.50 11.79
C LEU A 56 10.05 -0.68 12.23
N ASN A 57 10.60 -1.89 12.11
CA ASN A 57 12.01 -2.13 12.44
C ASN A 57 12.96 -1.39 11.49
N ASN A 58 12.52 -1.17 10.25
CA ASN A 58 13.24 -0.44 9.21
C ASN A 58 12.87 1.05 9.11
N ARG A 59 12.17 1.61 10.09
CA ARG A 59 11.71 3.01 10.05
C ARG A 59 12.80 4.06 9.92
N ASN A 60 14.05 3.72 10.20
CA ASN A 60 15.22 4.60 10.07
C ASN A 60 15.98 4.41 8.76
N ASP A 61 15.61 3.42 7.93
CA ASP A 61 16.27 3.14 6.66
C ASP A 61 15.55 3.88 5.52
N ALA A 62 16.11 5.04 5.15
CA ALA A 62 15.58 5.87 4.08
C ALA A 62 15.72 5.25 2.67
N SER A 63 16.45 4.15 2.52
CA SER A 63 16.57 3.44 1.24
C SER A 63 15.33 2.60 0.90
N LYS A 64 14.47 2.31 1.87
CA LYS A 64 13.30 1.44 1.66
C LYS A 64 12.18 2.16 0.89
N PRO A 65 11.48 1.45 -0.03
CA PRO A 65 10.41 2.04 -0.83
C PRO A 65 9.22 2.54 0.01
N TYR A 66 8.98 1.91 1.17
CA TYR A 66 7.92 2.26 2.13
C TYR A 66 8.37 3.26 3.20
N TYR A 67 9.63 3.73 3.20
CA TYR A 67 10.14 4.61 4.26
C TYR A 67 9.25 5.83 4.49
N GLY A 68 8.86 6.51 3.41
CA GLY A 68 8.00 7.69 3.52
C GLY A 68 6.63 7.39 4.12
N PHE A 69 6.08 6.20 3.89
CA PHE A 69 4.77 5.81 4.43
C PHE A 69 4.85 5.60 5.95
N ILE A 70 5.94 5.02 6.45
CA ILE A 70 6.18 4.88 7.89
C ILE A 70 6.27 6.24 8.55
N GLN A 71 7.01 7.16 7.94
CA GLN A 71 7.17 8.51 8.46
C GLN A 71 5.82 9.23 8.54
N LEU A 72 4.92 9.02 7.57
CA LEU A 72 3.54 9.52 7.67
C LEU A 72 2.75 8.90 8.82
N LEU A 73 2.84 7.57 9.01
CA LEU A 73 2.19 6.90 10.13
C LEU A 73 2.71 7.39 11.49
N ASP A 74 4.00 7.71 11.57
CA ASP A 74 4.64 8.27 12.76
C ASP A 74 4.16 9.69 13.05
N LEU A 75 4.17 10.56 12.04
CA LEU A 75 3.61 11.92 12.13
C LEU A 75 2.12 11.92 12.48
N ALA A 76 1.36 10.92 12.04
CA ALA A 76 -0.06 10.78 12.33
C ALA A 76 -0.37 10.06 13.65
N ASP A 77 0.64 9.57 14.39
CA ASP A 77 0.47 8.80 15.63
C ASP A 77 -0.44 7.56 15.44
N MET A 78 -0.26 6.85 14.33
CA MET A 78 -1.11 5.71 13.93
C MET A 78 -0.52 4.34 14.28
N TYR A 79 0.69 4.30 14.80
CA TYR A 79 1.40 3.06 15.10
C TYR A 79 1.78 2.98 16.58
N ASP A 80 1.83 1.77 17.09
CA ASP A 80 2.24 1.47 18.45
C ASP A 80 3.56 0.71 18.41
N THR A 81 4.62 1.31 18.97
CA THR A 81 5.96 0.72 19.04
C THR A 81 6.04 -0.48 19.97
N GLU A 82 5.22 -0.53 21.02
CA GLU A 82 5.23 -1.61 22.00
C GLU A 82 4.64 -2.88 21.41
N THR A 83 3.50 -2.74 20.73
CA THR A 83 2.79 -3.87 20.10
C THR A 83 3.21 -4.14 18.67
N GLN A 84 4.04 -3.26 18.07
CA GLN A 84 4.46 -3.31 16.66
C GLN A 84 3.28 -3.41 15.70
N SER A 85 2.25 -2.60 15.95
CA SER A 85 0.98 -2.64 15.24
C SER A 85 0.57 -1.26 14.72
N ILE A 86 -0.37 -1.23 13.78
CA ILE A 86 -1.05 -0.02 13.33
C ILE A 86 -2.43 -0.04 13.97
N ASN A 87 -2.77 1.01 14.73
CA ASN A 87 -3.96 1.05 15.59
C ASN A 87 -5.27 0.82 14.82
N ALA A 88 -5.33 1.28 13.57
CA ALA A 88 -6.51 1.11 12.72
C ALA A 88 -6.65 -0.30 12.13
N MET A 89 -5.56 -1.07 12.07
CA MET A 89 -5.49 -2.35 11.38
C MET A 89 -5.85 -3.50 12.33
N VAL A 90 -7.15 -3.74 12.49
CA VAL A 90 -7.68 -4.82 13.36
C VAL A 90 -7.66 -6.21 12.72
N GLU A 91 -7.34 -6.28 11.42
CA GLU A 91 -7.21 -7.51 10.63
C GLU A 91 -6.20 -7.30 9.50
N SER A 92 -5.83 -8.39 8.80
CA SER A 92 -4.93 -8.31 7.65
C SER A 92 -5.49 -7.45 6.52
N CYS A 93 -4.64 -6.67 5.87
CA CYS A 93 -5.06 -5.68 4.86
C CYS A 93 -4.30 -5.82 3.54
N LEU A 94 -4.98 -5.49 2.45
CA LEU A 94 -4.35 -5.12 1.18
C LEU A 94 -3.96 -3.65 1.26
N LEU A 95 -2.71 -3.35 0.91
CA LEU A 95 -2.08 -2.04 1.02
C LEU A 95 -1.58 -1.60 -0.35
N PHE A 96 -1.94 -0.39 -0.77
CA PHE A 96 -1.39 0.28 -1.95
C PHE A 96 -0.50 1.45 -1.52
N LEU A 97 0.74 1.14 -1.13
CA LEU A 97 1.63 2.12 -0.50
C LEU A 97 2.29 3.03 -1.53
N PRO A 98 2.15 4.36 -1.44
CA PRO A 98 2.92 5.27 -2.26
C PRO A 98 4.41 5.15 -1.97
N THR A 99 5.23 5.23 -3.00
CA THR A 99 6.69 5.27 -2.82
C THR A 99 7.12 6.50 -2.00
N THR A 100 8.27 6.41 -1.33
CA THR A 100 8.85 7.55 -0.59
C THR A 100 8.89 8.84 -1.42
N ASN A 101 9.29 8.77 -2.70
CA ASN A 101 9.35 9.95 -3.56
C ASN A 101 7.96 10.51 -3.90
N ALA A 102 6.98 9.63 -4.13
CA ALA A 102 5.58 10.02 -4.33
C ALA A 102 5.03 10.81 -3.14
N ILE A 103 5.31 10.33 -1.93
CA ILE A 103 4.90 10.99 -0.68
C ILE A 103 5.56 12.35 -0.55
N LYS A 104 6.88 12.43 -0.72
CA LYS A 104 7.61 13.71 -0.62
C LYS A 104 7.08 14.74 -1.62
N GLN A 105 6.83 14.33 -2.85
CA GLN A 105 6.25 15.21 -3.86
C GLN A 105 4.83 15.65 -3.49
N ALA A 106 3.99 14.72 -3.01
CA ALA A 106 2.64 15.04 -2.58
C ALA A 106 2.60 16.03 -1.41
N ILE A 107 3.55 15.94 -0.48
CA ILE A 107 3.67 16.89 0.64
C ILE A 107 4.06 18.29 0.12
N LEU A 108 5.01 18.38 -0.82
CA LEU A 108 5.38 19.66 -1.46
C LEU A 108 4.22 20.26 -2.26
N ASP A 109 3.41 19.42 -2.89
CA ASP A 109 2.22 19.83 -3.65
C ASP A 109 1.02 20.17 -2.75
N GLY A 110 1.13 20.00 -1.42
CA GLY A 110 0.02 20.23 -0.48
C GLY A 110 -1.14 19.22 -0.60
N LYS A 111 -0.86 18.02 -1.12
CA LYS A 111 -1.87 16.95 -1.33
C LYS A 111 -2.10 16.06 -0.10
N VAL A 112 -1.22 16.14 0.91
CA VAL A 112 -1.37 15.40 2.18
C VAL A 112 -2.07 16.29 3.20
N PRO A 113 -3.33 16.03 3.58
CA PRO A 113 -4.06 16.85 4.54
C PRO A 113 -3.39 16.84 5.92
N GLY A 114 -3.46 17.97 6.62
CA GLY A 114 -2.97 18.09 8.00
C GLY A 114 -1.45 18.11 8.16
N LEU A 115 -0.70 18.20 7.06
CA LEU A 115 0.76 18.25 7.06
C LEU A 115 1.28 19.43 6.23
N LEU A 116 2.23 20.17 6.77
CA LEU A 116 2.99 21.20 6.06
C LEU A 116 4.47 20.87 6.08
N THR A 117 5.21 21.39 5.10
CA THR A 117 6.68 21.35 5.09
C THR A 117 7.24 22.73 4.78
N THR A 118 8.44 23.03 5.27
CA THR A 118 9.10 24.33 5.05
C THR A 118 10.48 24.15 4.41
N ASN A 119 10.78 24.97 3.40
CA ASN A 119 12.11 25.13 2.80
C ASN A 119 12.89 23.83 2.52
N THR A 120 12.21 22.79 2.01
CA THR A 120 12.82 21.50 1.70
C THR A 120 12.67 21.12 0.23
N THR A 121 13.40 20.10 -0.21
CA THR A 121 13.31 19.50 -1.55
C THR A 121 13.19 17.99 -1.41
N VAL A 122 12.69 17.29 -2.43
CA VAL A 122 12.49 15.82 -2.39
C VAL A 122 13.76 15.06 -1.97
N ASN A 123 14.95 15.58 -2.27
CA ASN A 123 16.22 14.93 -1.97
C ASN A 123 16.80 15.26 -0.58
N ASP A 124 16.10 16.04 0.24
CA ASP A 124 16.53 16.36 1.60
C ASP A 124 16.49 15.11 2.49
N SER A 125 17.61 14.81 3.16
CA SER A 125 17.73 13.71 4.12
C SER A 125 16.91 13.94 5.39
N ALA A 126 16.62 15.20 5.72
CA ALA A 126 15.80 15.60 6.86
C ALA A 126 14.35 15.95 6.45
N PHE A 127 13.89 15.55 5.26
CA PHE A 127 12.59 15.94 4.71
C PHE A 127 11.43 15.78 5.70
N PHE A 128 11.29 14.60 6.31
CA PHE A 128 10.19 14.31 7.24
C PHE A 128 10.35 15.01 8.60
N VAL A 129 11.59 15.28 9.02
CA VAL A 129 11.88 16.09 10.21
C VAL A 129 11.47 17.55 10.01
N ASN A 130 11.55 18.05 8.78
CA ASN A 130 11.12 19.39 8.40
C ASN A 130 9.60 19.51 8.16
N CYS A 131 8.86 18.42 8.35
CA CYS A 131 7.39 18.43 8.28
C CYS A 131 6.79 18.83 9.63
N THR A 132 5.70 19.59 9.58
CA THR A 132 4.94 20.03 10.76
C THR A 132 3.51 19.56 10.62
N VAL A 133 3.03 18.80 11.60
CA VAL A 133 1.65 18.36 11.69
C VAL A 133 0.79 19.55 12.12
N THR A 134 -0.15 19.94 11.28
CA THR A 134 -1.11 21.01 11.56
C THR A 134 -2.47 20.48 11.98
N ASP A 135 -2.83 19.27 11.52
CA ASP A 135 -4.07 18.59 11.86
C ASP A 135 -3.85 17.07 11.84
N GLN A 136 -3.63 16.50 13.02
CA GLN A 136 -3.35 15.08 13.18
C GLN A 136 -4.57 14.22 12.83
N SER A 137 -5.79 14.67 13.14
CA SER A 137 -7.02 13.93 12.82
C SER A 137 -7.26 13.87 11.32
N ALA A 138 -6.99 14.95 10.59
CA ALA A 138 -7.06 14.95 9.14
C ALA A 138 -6.04 13.99 8.50
N MET A 139 -4.81 13.91 9.05
CA MET A 139 -3.80 12.94 8.62
C MET A 139 -4.24 11.50 8.86
N GLN A 140 -4.70 11.20 10.08
CA GLN A 140 -5.19 9.87 10.44
C GLN A 140 -6.31 9.44 9.50
N TYR A 141 -7.31 10.30 9.32
CA TYR A 141 -8.42 10.06 8.42
C TYR A 141 -7.96 9.85 6.96
N TYR A 142 -7.03 10.67 6.48
CA TYR A 142 -6.46 10.52 5.14
C TYR A 142 -5.75 9.18 4.94
N LEU A 143 -4.97 8.72 5.93
CA LEU A 143 -4.19 7.49 5.83
C LEU A 143 -5.05 6.22 5.83
N LEU A 144 -6.24 6.25 6.42
CA LEU A 144 -7.15 5.09 6.48
C LEU A 144 -7.53 4.53 5.09
N LYS A 145 -7.46 5.34 4.03
CA LYS A 145 -7.82 4.89 2.67
C LYS A 145 -6.83 3.89 2.06
N TYR A 146 -5.62 3.82 2.61
CA TYR A 146 -4.57 2.91 2.14
C TYR A 146 -4.72 1.49 2.69
N PHE A 147 -5.67 1.28 3.61
CA PHE A 147 -5.92 0.00 4.27
C PHE A 147 -7.23 -0.59 3.76
N ILE A 148 -7.15 -1.71 3.05
CA ILE A 148 -8.30 -2.47 2.55
C ILE A 148 -8.37 -3.78 3.34
N PRO A 149 -9.31 -3.92 4.30
CA PRO A 149 -9.44 -5.14 5.11
C PRO A 149 -9.72 -6.39 4.26
N PHE A 150 -9.13 -7.52 4.59
CA PHE A 150 -9.41 -8.79 3.89
C PHE A 150 -10.83 -9.30 4.13
N SER A 151 -11.51 -8.91 5.20
CA SER A 151 -12.94 -9.19 5.38
C SER A 151 -13.83 -8.45 4.38
N SER A 152 -13.42 -7.24 3.97
CA SER A 152 -14.18 -6.38 3.05
C SER A 152 -13.85 -6.69 1.58
N ALA A 153 -12.66 -7.24 1.36
CA ALA A 153 -12.19 -7.69 0.07
C ALA A 153 -12.16 -9.23 0.10
N VAL A 154 -13.22 -9.90 -0.40
CA VAL A 154 -13.31 -11.37 -0.56
C VAL A 154 -12.30 -11.84 -1.63
N ILE A 155 -11.04 -11.52 -1.39
CA ILE A 155 -9.88 -11.74 -2.21
C ILE A 155 -9.56 -13.21 -2.04
N SER A 156 -10.12 -14.03 -2.93
CA SER A 156 -9.62 -15.38 -3.12
C SER A 156 -8.24 -15.36 -3.82
N ASN A 157 -7.87 -14.25 -4.48
CA ASN A 157 -6.58 -14.01 -5.13
C ASN A 157 -6.23 -12.50 -5.10
N TYR A 158 -5.02 -12.11 -4.69
CA TYR A 158 -4.55 -10.71 -4.60
C TYR A 158 -4.51 -10.01 -5.99
N PRO A 159 -4.61 -8.66 -6.10
CA PRO A 159 -4.54 -8.01 -7.41
C PRO A 159 -3.20 -8.23 -8.12
N TYR A 160 -3.23 -8.70 -9.37
CA TYR A 160 -2.08 -8.79 -10.29
C TYR A 160 -2.58 -8.60 -11.73
N VAL A 161 -1.68 -8.44 -12.69
CA VAL A 161 -2.04 -8.33 -14.11
C VAL A 161 -2.69 -9.64 -14.59
N GLY A 162 -3.90 -9.57 -15.15
CA GLY A 162 -4.71 -10.75 -15.49
C GLY A 162 -5.52 -11.32 -14.34
N TRP A 163 -5.73 -10.57 -13.25
CA TRP A 163 -6.57 -10.98 -12.11
C TRP A 163 -8.05 -11.21 -12.47
N GLU A 164 -8.54 -10.67 -13.59
CA GLU A 164 -9.92 -10.79 -14.10
C GLU A 164 -11.04 -10.26 -13.19
N GLU A 165 -10.72 -9.77 -12.00
CA GLU A 165 -11.69 -9.23 -11.05
C GLU A 165 -12.21 -7.83 -11.44
N ASP A 166 -13.53 -7.69 -11.46
CA ASP A 166 -14.21 -6.46 -11.86
C ASP A 166 -14.54 -5.58 -10.64
N THR A 167 -13.57 -4.77 -10.22
CA THR A 167 -13.76 -3.81 -9.13
C THR A 167 -14.58 -2.58 -9.51
N SER A 168 -15.07 -2.46 -10.76
CA SER A 168 -15.97 -1.35 -11.14
C SER A 168 -17.35 -1.49 -10.47
N LYS A 169 -17.70 -2.72 -10.05
CA LYS A 169 -18.96 -3.07 -9.39
C LYS A 169 -18.86 -2.91 -7.88
N GLY A 170 -18.52 -1.69 -7.47
CA GLY A 170 -18.52 -1.30 -6.07
C GLY A 170 -17.19 -1.50 -5.36
N GLY A 171 -16.05 -1.50 -6.03
CA GLY A 171 -14.72 -1.28 -5.44
C GLY A 171 -14.31 -2.15 -4.24
N LEU A 172 -13.14 -1.87 -3.68
CA LEU A 172 -12.62 -2.51 -2.48
C LEU A 172 -12.79 -1.55 -1.30
N PRO A 173 -13.63 -1.85 -0.29
CA PRO A 173 -13.85 -0.93 0.83
C PRO A 173 -12.56 -0.72 1.63
N THR A 174 -12.20 0.55 1.84
CA THR A 174 -11.07 0.94 2.71
C THR A 174 -11.54 1.18 4.14
N LEU A 175 -10.61 1.38 5.07
CA LEU A 175 -10.93 1.79 6.44
C LEU A 175 -11.39 3.26 6.55
N GLN A 176 -11.27 4.07 5.49
CA GLN A 176 -11.71 5.46 5.51
C GLN A 176 -13.22 5.55 5.35
N THR A 177 -13.91 5.93 6.42
CA THR A 177 -15.36 6.17 6.43
C THR A 177 -15.73 7.50 7.10
N TYR A 178 -16.81 8.13 6.63
CA TYR A 178 -17.35 9.35 7.20
C TYR A 178 -18.87 9.41 7.05
N ASP A 179 -19.55 10.03 8.00
CA ASP A 179 -21.01 10.19 7.94
C ASP A 179 -21.40 11.49 7.25
N VAL A 180 -22.34 11.39 6.32
CA VAL A 180 -22.99 12.53 5.67
C VAL A 180 -24.44 12.59 6.14
N VAL A 181 -24.86 13.73 6.66
CA VAL A 181 -26.26 13.97 7.05
C VAL A 181 -26.95 14.70 5.91
N ASP A 182 -28.03 14.11 5.39
CA ASP A 182 -28.83 14.75 4.35
C ASP A 182 -29.71 15.89 4.89
N THR A 183 -30.42 16.58 3.99
CA THR A 183 -31.33 17.69 4.35
C THR A 183 -32.52 17.25 5.21
N GLU A 184 -32.77 15.95 5.31
CA GLU A 184 -33.84 15.35 6.12
C GLU A 184 -33.32 14.86 7.48
N GLY A 185 -32.04 15.07 7.78
CA GLY A 185 -31.41 14.68 9.05
C GLY A 185 -30.99 13.21 9.11
N LYS A 186 -31.03 12.47 8.01
CA LYS A 186 -30.61 11.07 7.95
C LYS A 186 -29.09 11.00 7.71
N ALA A 187 -28.39 10.36 8.64
CA ALA A 187 -26.97 10.03 8.49
C ALA A 187 -26.79 8.83 7.55
N THR A 188 -25.87 8.96 6.59
CA THR A 188 -25.41 7.89 5.71
C THR A 188 -23.90 7.81 5.82
N THR A 189 -23.39 6.63 6.20
CA THR A 189 -21.95 6.37 6.22
C THR A 189 -21.44 6.18 4.80
N ILE A 190 -20.50 7.02 4.40
CA ILE A 190 -19.75 6.91 3.16
C ILE A 190 -18.43 6.18 3.46
N THR A 191 -18.08 5.24 2.60
CA THR A 191 -16.82 4.50 2.65
C THR A 191 -16.04 4.80 1.39
N THR A 192 -14.79 5.21 1.52
CA THR A 192 -13.89 5.30 0.38
C THR A 192 -13.55 3.89 -0.08
N ARG A 193 -13.61 3.67 -1.39
CA ARG A 193 -13.40 2.37 -2.01
C ARG A 193 -12.27 2.47 -3.02
N MET A 194 -11.59 1.36 -3.28
CA MET A 194 -10.51 1.29 -4.25
C MET A 194 -10.97 0.58 -5.50
N HIS A 195 -10.88 1.25 -6.64
CA HIS A 195 -11.00 0.67 -7.96
C HIS A 195 -9.62 0.23 -8.44
N VAL A 196 -9.48 -1.01 -8.87
CA VAL A 196 -8.26 -1.58 -9.44
C VAL A 196 -8.54 -1.95 -10.89
N THR A 197 -7.73 -1.43 -11.81
CA THR A 197 -7.89 -1.67 -13.26
C THR A 197 -6.62 -2.30 -13.83
N ASP A 198 -6.78 -3.40 -14.57
CA ASP A 198 -5.75 -3.90 -15.50
C ASP A 198 -5.96 -3.27 -16.88
N THR A 199 -4.94 -2.55 -17.35
CA THR A 199 -4.95 -1.83 -18.64
C THR A 199 -4.16 -2.54 -19.74
N GLY A 200 -4.08 -3.88 -19.68
CA GLY A 200 -3.41 -4.70 -20.68
C GLY A 200 -1.92 -4.82 -20.41
N GLY A 201 -1.56 -5.15 -19.17
CA GLY A 201 -0.16 -5.32 -18.73
C GLY A 201 0.30 -4.34 -17.66
N LYS A 202 -0.60 -3.47 -17.17
CA LYS A 202 -0.33 -2.52 -16.09
C LYS A 202 -1.52 -2.43 -15.16
N LEU A 203 -1.23 -2.41 -13.86
CA LEU A 203 -2.24 -2.14 -12.83
C LEU A 203 -2.31 -0.67 -12.50
N LYS A 204 -3.53 -0.17 -12.34
CA LYS A 204 -3.82 1.14 -11.78
C LYS A 204 -4.80 1.00 -10.63
N VAL A 205 -4.72 1.95 -9.71
CA VAL A 205 -5.65 2.10 -8.60
C VAL A 205 -6.24 3.50 -8.59
N GLN A 206 -7.51 3.61 -8.22
CA GLN A 206 -8.20 4.89 -8.15
C GLN A 206 -9.25 4.86 -7.06
N GLU A 207 -9.40 5.96 -6.33
CA GLU A 207 -10.49 6.10 -5.38
C GLU A 207 -11.86 6.03 -6.07
N MET A 208 -12.82 5.48 -5.36
CA MET A 208 -14.20 5.31 -5.80
C MET A 208 -15.11 5.55 -4.60
N ASP A 209 -16.20 6.29 -4.80
CA ASP A 209 -17.20 6.49 -3.76
C ASP A 209 -18.17 5.29 -3.64
N ASN A 210 -19.09 5.34 -2.67
CA ASN A 210 -20.10 4.31 -2.48
C ASN A 210 -21.10 4.15 -3.65
N ASN A 211 -21.15 5.11 -4.58
CA ASN A 211 -22.02 5.06 -5.76
C ASN A 211 -21.29 4.51 -7.00
N GLY A 212 -20.02 4.12 -6.86
CA GLY A 212 -19.21 3.65 -7.98
C GLY A 212 -18.60 4.77 -8.82
N VAL A 213 -18.63 6.02 -8.34
CA VAL A 213 -18.05 7.17 -9.05
C VAL A 213 -16.57 7.27 -8.71
N LEU A 214 -15.74 7.20 -9.75
CA LEU A 214 -14.29 7.38 -9.64
C LEU A 214 -13.94 8.80 -9.18
N GLN A 215 -13.05 8.88 -8.20
CA GLN A 215 -12.53 10.11 -7.60
C GLN A 215 -11.04 10.26 -7.93
N GLY A 216 -10.55 11.50 -7.96
CA GLY A 216 -9.13 11.77 -8.18
C GLY A 216 -8.60 11.26 -9.52
N GLN A 217 -7.29 10.97 -9.56
CA GLN A 217 -6.61 10.42 -10.74
C GLN A 217 -6.30 8.94 -10.53
N ALA A 218 -6.31 8.17 -11.62
CA ALA A 218 -5.86 6.78 -11.58
C ALA A 218 -4.33 6.72 -11.44
N VAL A 219 -3.86 6.16 -10.33
CA VAL A 219 -2.44 6.01 -9.99
C VAL A 219 -1.92 4.67 -10.49
N GLU A 220 -0.77 4.67 -11.16
CA GLU A 220 -0.14 3.43 -11.61
C GLU A 220 0.56 2.71 -10.44
N VAL A 221 0.40 1.38 -10.39
CA VAL A 221 1.24 0.51 -9.57
C VAL A 221 2.67 0.53 -10.11
N VAL A 222 3.66 0.43 -9.23
CA VAL A 222 5.07 0.40 -9.60
C VAL A 222 5.36 -0.90 -10.37
N GLY A 223 5.76 -0.75 -11.63
CA GLY A 223 6.07 -1.87 -12.52
C GLY A 223 7.43 -2.53 -12.27
N GLU A 224 8.28 -1.96 -11.40
CA GLU A 224 9.61 -2.52 -11.06
C GLU A 224 9.49 -3.92 -10.45
N TYR A 225 8.37 -4.21 -9.78
CA TYR A 225 8.05 -5.51 -9.21
C TYR A 225 7.06 -6.29 -10.09
N HIS A 226 7.04 -5.99 -11.39
CA HIS A 226 6.22 -6.64 -12.41
C HIS A 226 4.73 -6.70 -12.08
N TYR A 227 4.24 -5.72 -11.29
CA TYR A 227 2.85 -5.65 -10.82
C TYR A 227 2.41 -6.85 -9.96
N PHE A 228 3.36 -7.56 -9.34
CA PHE A 228 3.06 -8.59 -8.33
C PHE A 228 3.05 -7.98 -6.92
N PRO A 229 2.10 -8.38 -6.08
CA PRO A 229 2.09 -7.98 -4.69
C PRO A 229 3.14 -8.76 -3.86
N PHE A 230 3.61 -8.12 -2.80
CA PHE A 230 4.32 -8.79 -1.72
C PHE A 230 3.30 -9.31 -0.69
N ILE A 231 3.43 -10.56 -0.27
CA ILE A 231 2.46 -11.21 0.62
C ILE A 231 3.14 -11.56 1.94
N PHE A 232 2.56 -11.08 3.03
CA PHE A 232 2.95 -11.30 4.41
C PHE A 232 1.74 -11.84 5.20
N ASP A 233 1.98 -12.39 6.39
CA ASP A 233 0.91 -12.96 7.23
C ASP A 233 -0.15 -11.92 7.64
N ASP A 234 0.26 -10.66 7.78
CA ASP A 234 -0.59 -9.53 8.16
C ASP A 234 -0.96 -8.62 6.99
N ALA A 235 -0.30 -8.69 5.82
CA ALA A 235 -0.57 -7.76 4.74
C ALA A 235 -0.26 -8.29 3.34
N CYS A 236 -0.99 -7.78 2.35
CA CYS A 236 -0.65 -7.85 0.94
C CYS A 236 -0.29 -6.44 0.47
N VAL A 237 0.85 -6.25 -0.20
CA VAL A 237 1.41 -4.92 -0.46
C VAL A 237 1.73 -4.72 -1.94
N HIS A 238 1.20 -3.64 -2.49
CA HIS A 238 1.61 -3.05 -3.76
C HIS A 238 2.23 -1.68 -3.52
N PHE A 239 3.21 -1.30 -4.34
CA PHE A 239 3.71 0.07 -4.37
C PHE A 239 3.05 0.87 -5.49
N ILE A 240 2.72 2.13 -5.24
CA ILE A 240 2.09 3.03 -6.23
C ILE A 240 2.92 4.29 -6.48
N LYS A 241 2.84 4.82 -7.70
CA LYS A 241 3.71 5.91 -8.16
C LYS A 241 3.33 7.29 -7.64
N GLU A 242 2.11 7.47 -7.16
CA GLU A 242 1.58 8.72 -6.62
C GLU A 242 0.74 8.43 -5.37
N VAL A 243 0.35 9.49 -4.64
CA VAL A 243 -0.65 9.35 -3.57
C VAL A 243 -2.06 9.24 -4.15
N LEU A 244 -2.96 8.60 -3.41
CA LEU A 244 -4.40 8.53 -3.70
C LEU A 244 -5.09 9.86 -3.36
#